data_AF-A0A2N4Z6P3-F1
#
_entry.id   AF-A0A2N4Z6P3-F1
#
_cell.length_a   1.000
_cell.length_b   1.000
_cell.length_c   1.000
_cell.angle_alpha   90.00
_cell.angle_beta   90.00
_cell.angle_gamma   90.00
#
_symmetry.space_group_name_H-M   'P 1'
#
loop_
_entity.id
_entity.type
_entity.pdbx_description
1 polymer ?
#
loop_
_entity_poly.entity_id
_entity_poly.type
_entity_poly.pdbx_seq_one_letter_code
_entity_poly.pdbx_strand_id
1 'polypeptide(L)' 'QQLGLSPQDSLGSRSKAMGIARNVGAQYVLYSNATGNVNAPELKMQLMLVQTGEIIWSGKGAVQQQ' A
#
# COMPACT_ATOMS: atom_id res chain seq x y z
N GLN A 1 -16.50 11.44 -5.14
CA GLN A 1 -15.96 11.17 -3.79
C GLN A 1 -14.80 10.19 -3.94
N GLN A 2 -13.61 10.72 -4.18
CA GLN A 2 -12.37 9.97 -3.99
C GLN A 2 -12.25 9.76 -2.48
N LEU A 3 -12.08 8.51 -2.05
CA LEU A 3 -11.85 8.17 -0.66
C LEU A 3 -10.76 9.10 -0.11
N GLY A 4 -11.12 9.96 0.85
CA GLY A 4 -10.35 11.11 1.30
C GLY A 4 -9.02 10.73 1.94
N LEU A 5 -8.02 10.47 1.10
CA LEU A 5 -6.64 10.24 1.49
C LEU A 5 -5.80 11.28 0.76
N SER A 6 -5.22 12.20 1.55
CA SER A 6 -4.21 13.15 1.10
C SER A 6 -3.06 12.42 0.36
N PRO A 7 -2.33 13.05 -0.55
CA PRO A 7 -1.08 12.50 -1.10
C PRO A 7 0.00 12.20 -0.04
N GLN A 8 -0.21 12.66 1.20
CA GLN A 8 0.59 12.32 2.39
C GLN A 8 -0.05 11.18 3.23
N ASP A 9 -1.28 10.73 2.89
CA ASP A 9 -2.04 9.62 3.48
C ASP A 9 -1.84 8.29 2.73
N SER A 10 -0.65 8.02 2.19
CA SER A 10 -0.30 6.66 1.76
C SER A 10 -0.19 5.75 2.97
N LEU A 11 -1.29 5.40 3.65
CA LEU A 11 -1.30 4.66 4.93
C LEU A 11 -0.16 5.15 5.85
N GLY A 12 -0.02 6.48 6.01
CA GLY A 12 1.23 7.13 6.44
C GLY A 12 1.78 6.70 7.80
N SER A 13 0.96 6.05 8.63
CA SER A 13 1.43 5.26 9.77
C SER A 13 1.00 3.80 9.63
N ARG A 14 1.95 2.88 9.85
CA ARG A 14 1.69 1.43 9.93
C ARG A 14 0.58 1.09 10.94
N SER A 15 0.42 1.90 11.99
CA SER A 15 -0.62 1.73 13.01
C SER A 15 -2.05 1.91 12.48
N LYS A 16 -2.31 2.89 11.60
CA LYS A 16 -3.65 3.10 11.03
C LYS A 16 -4.05 1.97 10.10
N ALA A 17 -3.10 1.51 9.28
CA ALA A 17 -3.28 0.36 8.40
C ALA A 17 -3.58 -0.92 9.18
N MET A 18 -2.82 -1.17 10.26
CA MET A 18 -3.08 -2.31 11.15
C MET A 18 -4.46 -2.21 11.82
N GLY A 19 -4.89 -1.01 12.23
CA GLY A 19 -6.22 -0.81 12.83
C GLY A 19 -7.36 -1.18 11.86
N ILE A 20 -7.29 -0.69 10.62
CA ILE A 20 -8.28 -1.02 9.58
C ILE A 20 -8.23 -2.53 9.28
N ALA A 21 -7.03 -3.09 9.08
CA ALA A 21 -6.86 -4.49 8.76
C ALA A 21 -7.41 -5.41 9.86
N ARG A 22 -7.17 -5.09 11.12
CA ARG A 22 -7.76 -5.82 12.26
C ARG A 22 -9.29 -5.73 12.27
N ASN A 23 -9.85 -4.54 12.03
CA ASN A 23 -11.30 -4.35 12.00
C ASN A 23 -12.00 -5.15 10.90
N VAL A 24 -11.33 -5.38 9.77
CA VAL A 24 -11.87 -6.17 8.65
C VAL A 24 -11.42 -7.64 8.67
N GLY A 25 -10.71 -8.09 9.72
CA GLY A 25 -10.21 -9.46 9.84
C GLY A 25 -9.11 -9.83 8.84
N ALA A 26 -8.39 -8.85 8.28
CA ALA A 26 -7.30 -9.08 7.35
C ALA A 26 -6.02 -9.52 8.07
N GLN A 27 -5.34 -10.52 7.49
CA GLN A 27 -4.05 -11.03 7.98
C GLN A 27 -2.87 -10.23 7.43
N TYR A 28 -3.06 -9.60 6.28
CA TYR A 28 -2.02 -8.85 5.56
C TYR A 28 -2.54 -7.52 5.06
N VAL A 29 -1.63 -6.57 4.90
CA VAL A 29 -1.87 -5.31 4.19
C VAL A 29 -0.89 -5.22 3.03
N LEU A 30 -1.40 -5.05 1.81
CA LEU A 30 -0.57 -4.74 0.65
C LEU A 30 -0.58 -3.23 0.41
N TYR A 31 0.56 -2.60 0.68
CA TYR A 31 0.81 -1.22 0.29
C TYR A 31 1.22 -1.20 -1.18
N SER A 32 0.65 -0.29 -1.95
CA SER A 32 1.01 -0.07 -3.35
C SER A 32 1.14 1.43 -3.60
N ASN A 33 2.23 1.85 -4.23
CA ASN A 33 2.46 3.23 -4.61
C ASN A 33 3.00 3.29 -6.04
N ALA A 34 2.30 4.04 -6.90
CA ALA A 34 2.73 4.29 -8.28
C ALA A 34 3.46 5.63 -8.34
N THR A 35 4.68 5.62 -8.84
CA THR A 35 5.54 6.80 -8.94
C THR A 35 6.14 6.91 -10.34
N GLY A 36 6.66 8.09 -10.69
CA GLY A 36 7.26 8.31 -12.01
C GLY A 36 6.25 8.78 -13.06
N ASN A 37 6.47 8.40 -14.32
CA ASN A 37 5.69 8.89 -15.45
C ASN A 37 4.27 8.29 -15.43
N VAL A 38 3.24 9.12 -15.52
CA VAL A 38 1.83 8.65 -15.57
C VAL A 38 1.55 7.70 -16.74
N ASN A 39 2.29 7.82 -17.84
CA ASN A 39 2.15 6.95 -19.00
C ASN A 39 2.92 5.63 -18.87
N ALA A 40 3.87 5.55 -17.93
CA ALA A 40 4.67 4.37 -17.65
C ALA A 40 5.12 4.37 -16.18
N PRO A 41 4.19 4.18 -15.23
CA PRO A 41 4.51 4.35 -13.82
C PRO A 41 5.30 3.14 -13.30
N GLU A 42 6.20 3.40 -12.35
CA GLU A 42 6.82 2.35 -11.53
C GLU A 42 5.94 2.12 -10.31
N LEU A 43 5.41 0.91 -10.19
CA LEU A 43 4.66 0.45 -9.04
C LEU A 43 5.62 -0.15 -8.01
N LYS A 44 5.60 0.37 -6.79
CA LYS A 44 6.28 -0.18 -5.62
C LYS A 44 5.24 -0.79 -4.70
N MET A 45 5.51 -1.98 -4.21
CA MET A 45 4.60 -2.72 -3.36
C MET A 45 5.32 -3.28 -2.13
N GLN A 46 4.60 -3.34 -1.01
CA GLN A 46 5.08 -3.93 0.23
C GLN A 46 3.94 -4.70 0.91
N LEU A 47 4.19 -5.95 1.28
CA LEU A 47 3.25 -6.78 2.02
C LEU A 47 3.62 -6.76 3.50
N MET A 48 2.69 -6.32 4.33
CA MET A 48 2.85 -6.26 5.78
C MET A 48 2.02 -7.35 6.46
N LEU A 49 2.64 -8.07 7.40
CA LEU A 49 1.92 -8.96 8.32
C LEU A 49 1.23 -8.12 9.39
N VAL A 50 -0.09 -8.19 9.50
CA VAL A 50 -0.90 -7.33 10.39
C VAL A 50 -0.65 -7.61 11.87
N GLN A 51 -0.29 -8.85 12.19
CA GLN A 51 -0.03 -9.27 13.56
C GLN A 51 1.15 -8.52 14.19
N THR A 52 2.24 -8.35 13.42
CA THR A 52 3.52 -7.81 13.89
C THR A 52 3.81 -6.41 13.35
N GLY A 53 3.18 -6.02 12.24
CA GLY A 53 3.52 -4.79 11.50
C GLY A 53 4.79 -4.92 10.66
N GLU A 54 5.33 -6.13 10.50
CA GLU A 54 6.54 -6.41 9.73
C GLU A 54 6.26 -6.46 8.23
N ILE A 55 7.17 -5.90 7.42
CA ILE A 55 7.14 -6.07 5.97
C ILE A 55 7.80 -7.41 5.64
N ILE A 56 7.01 -8.38 5.18
CA ILE A 56 7.47 -9.74 4.85
C ILE A 56 7.77 -9.94 3.36
N TRP A 57 7.35 -8.99 2.52
CA TRP A 57 7.67 -8.98 1.10
C TRP A 57 7.68 -7.54 0.57
N SER A 58 8.53 -7.30 -0.42
CA SER A 58 8.55 -6.05 -1.18
C SER A 58 8.86 -6.32 -2.64
N GLY A 59 8.22 -5.56 -3.53
CA GLY A 59 8.39 -5.69 -4.97
C GLY A 59 8.31 -4.33 -5.66
N LYS A 60 8.89 -4.28 -6.86
CA LYS A 60 8.77 -3.14 -7.76
C LYS A 60 8.60 -3.63 -9.20
N GLY A 61 7.84 -2.90 -10.01
CA GLY A 61 7.63 -3.25 -11.41
C GLY A 61 7.08 -2.10 -12.23
N ALA A 62 7.46 -2.05 -13.50
CA ALA A 62 6.84 -1.13 -14.45
C ALA A 62 5.41 -1.59 -14.76
N VAL A 63 4.48 -0.64 -14.79
CA VAL A 63 3.10 -0.90 -15.21
C VAL A 63 2.98 -0.54 -16.69
N GLN A 64 2.55 -1.50 -17.50
CA GLN A 64 2.23 -1.28 -18.91
C GLN A 64 0.75 -0.90 -19.04
N GLN A 65 0.44 0.07 -19.89
CA GLN A 65 -0.95 0.37 -20.25
C GLN A 65 -1.51 -0.76 -21.11
N GLN A 66 -2.73 -1.21 -20.79
CA GLN A 66 -3.48 -2.20 -21.58
C GLN A 66 -4.29 -1.53 -22.68
#